data_AF-A0A822D113-F1
#
_entry.id   AF-A0A822D113-F1
#
_cell.length_a   1.000
_cell.length_b   1.000
_cell.length_c   1.000
_cell.angle_alpha   90.00
_cell.angle_beta   90.00
_cell.angle_gamma   90.00
#
_symmetry.space_group_name_H-M   'P 1'
#
loop_
_entity.id
_entity.type
_entity.pdbx_description
1 polymer ?
#
loop_
_entity_poly.entity_id
_entity_poly.type
_entity_poly.pdbx_seq_one_letter_code
_entity_poly.pdbx_strand_id
1 'polypeptide(L)'
;EKGVWIIKPVASSQGKGIFLINHPDQVPLDENLVISRYIDNPLLIDGYKFDVRIYVAVTSYDPLVAYLYEEGLTRFATVKYDPNSRSIKNAFMHLTNYSVNKRSHRYVRCDDPDIEDFGNKWSMSAMLRLLKSEGKDTFSLMMSIEDVVIKTLLSVESQISAASRMFVPTRGNCFEVYGFDILIDDELKPWVLEVNLSPSLGCDAPIDLKIKTHMICDLLNLTSMPCTDPAIYSNKQRQQKNESVSQSDQLKR
;
A
#
# COMPACT_ATOMS: atom_id res chain seq x y z
N GLU A 1 -25.11 -17.85 5.45
CA GLU A 1 -23.88 -18.26 6.15
C GLU A 1 -23.84 -17.58 7.51
N LYS A 2 -23.40 -18.28 8.56
CA LYS A 2 -23.14 -17.67 9.87
C LYS A 2 -21.69 -17.22 9.88
N GLY A 3 -21.43 -15.95 10.18
CA GLY A 3 -20.08 -15.40 10.19
C GLY A 3 -20.08 -13.90 10.46
N VAL A 4 -18.91 -13.38 10.83
CA VAL A 4 -18.72 -11.93 10.99
C VAL A 4 -18.39 -11.34 9.61
N TRP A 5 -18.95 -10.17 9.33
CA TRP A 5 -18.71 -9.42 8.11
C TRP A 5 -18.15 -8.05 8.46
N ILE A 6 -17.26 -7.54 7.62
CA ILE A 6 -16.73 -6.19 7.73
C ILE A 6 -17.38 -5.32 6.66
N ILE A 7 -17.93 -4.19 7.09
CA ILE A 7 -18.56 -3.19 6.23
C ILE A 7 -17.58 -2.04 6.06
N LYS A 8 -17.35 -1.65 4.81
CA LYS A 8 -16.47 -0.54 4.43
C LYS A 8 -17.24 0.44 3.54
N PRO A 9 -17.20 1.76 3.80
CA PRO A 9 -17.74 2.74 2.88
C PRO A 9 -16.95 2.78 1.58
N VAL A 10 -17.63 2.97 0.44
CA VAL A 10 -16.97 3.07 -0.87
C VAL A 10 -16.08 4.31 -0.92
N ALA A 11 -14.87 4.15 -1.48
CA ALA A 11 -13.88 5.23 -1.65
C ALA A 11 -13.49 6.01 -0.38
N SER A 12 -13.72 5.43 0.80
CA SER A 12 -13.23 5.98 2.07
C SER A 12 -11.79 5.53 2.34
N SER A 13 -11.15 6.17 3.33
CA SER A 13 -9.79 5.85 3.75
C SER A 13 -9.64 5.97 5.27
N GLN A 14 -8.48 5.58 5.80
CA GLN A 14 -8.12 5.76 7.22
C GLN A 14 -9.00 4.99 8.22
N GLY A 15 -9.71 3.95 7.78
CA GLY A 15 -10.60 3.16 8.63
C GLY A 15 -11.88 3.89 9.08
N LYS A 16 -12.21 5.04 8.48
CA LYS A 16 -13.41 5.81 8.84
C LYS A 16 -14.67 5.11 8.33
N GLY A 17 -15.63 4.92 9.23
CA GLY A 17 -16.91 4.29 8.92
C GLY A 17 -16.86 2.77 8.77
N ILE A 18 -15.73 2.13 9.12
CA ILE A 18 -15.62 0.67 9.10
C ILE A 18 -16.20 0.10 10.39
N PHE A 19 -17.09 -0.87 10.27
CA PHE A 19 -17.65 -1.60 11.40
C PHE A 19 -17.91 -3.06 11.04
N LEU A 20 -18.04 -3.89 12.08
CA LEU A 20 -18.32 -5.31 11.96
C LEU A 20 -19.78 -5.59 12.25
N ILE A 21 -20.36 -6.52 11.49
CA ILE A 21 -21.71 -7.03 11.68
C ILE A 21 -21.69 -8.55 11.80
N ASN A 22 -22.69 -9.10 12.45
CA ASN A 22 -22.92 -10.55 12.54
C ASN A 22 -24.29 -10.97 12.01
N HIS A 23 -25.15 -10.01 11.70
CA HIS A 23 -26.47 -10.22 11.12
C HIS A 23 -26.70 -9.26 9.94
N PRO A 24 -27.26 -9.74 8.81
CA PRO A 24 -27.56 -8.90 7.64
C PRO A 24 -28.47 -7.70 7.95
N ASP A 25 -29.36 -7.82 8.94
CA ASP A 25 -30.28 -6.73 9.33
C ASP A 25 -29.56 -5.49 9.89
N GLN A 26 -28.26 -5.60 10.17
CA GLN A 26 -27.42 -4.49 10.62
C GLN A 26 -26.81 -3.69 9.46
N VAL A 27 -27.03 -4.10 8.21
CA VAL A 27 -26.52 -3.40 7.02
C VAL A 27 -27.35 -2.13 6.76
N PRO A 28 -26.73 -0.94 6.72
CA PRO A 28 -27.39 0.28 6.26
C PRO A 28 -27.76 0.15 4.78
N LEU A 29 -29.03 0.36 4.43
CA LEU A 29 -29.53 0.23 3.05
C LEU A 29 -29.40 1.52 2.23
N ASP A 30 -29.22 2.66 2.90
CA ASP A 30 -29.21 3.99 2.27
C ASP A 30 -27.80 4.46 1.85
N GLU A 31 -26.79 3.59 1.98
CA GLU A 31 -25.39 3.91 1.73
C GLU A 31 -24.75 2.96 0.72
N ASN A 32 -23.83 3.48 -0.10
CA ASN A 32 -22.98 2.67 -0.97
C ASN A 32 -21.85 2.05 -0.14
N LEU A 33 -21.94 0.75 0.11
CA LEU A 33 -21.06 0.00 0.99
C LEU A 33 -20.46 -1.22 0.30
N VAL A 34 -19.25 -1.59 0.71
CA VAL A 34 -18.64 -2.88 0.40
C VAL A 34 -18.75 -3.77 1.63
N ILE A 35 -19.38 -4.93 1.46
CA ILE A 35 -19.47 -5.96 2.49
C ILE A 35 -18.48 -7.05 2.13
N SER A 36 -17.61 -7.40 3.07
CA SER A 36 -16.63 -8.47 2.89
C SER A 36 -16.67 -9.42 4.07
N ARG A 37 -16.37 -10.70 3.82
CA ARG A 37 -16.20 -11.68 4.89
C ARG A 37 -15.04 -11.24 5.79
N TYR A 38 -15.26 -11.22 7.09
CA TYR A 38 -14.19 -10.92 8.04
C TYR A 38 -13.26 -12.11 8.17
N ILE A 39 -11.96 -11.87 8.17
CA ILE A 39 -10.92 -12.88 8.43
C ILE A 39 -10.75 -12.95 9.94
N ASP A 40 -11.30 -14.00 10.54
CA ASP A 40 -11.39 -14.20 11.98
C ASP A 40 -10.22 -14.99 12.58
N ASN A 41 -9.38 -15.57 11.73
CA ASN A 41 -8.13 -16.28 12.06
C ASN A 41 -6.86 -15.51 11.64
N PRO A 42 -6.69 -14.21 11.95
CA PRO A 42 -5.48 -13.49 11.59
C PRO A 42 -4.26 -14.07 12.31
N LEU A 43 -3.11 -14.05 11.66
CA LEU A 43 -1.84 -14.29 12.31
C LEU A 43 -1.61 -13.22 13.40
N LEU A 44 -1.14 -13.65 14.57
CA LEU A 44 -0.89 -12.79 15.71
C LEU A 44 0.60 -12.80 16.06
N ILE A 45 1.10 -11.65 16.49
CA ILE A 45 2.40 -11.48 17.12
C ILE A 45 2.14 -10.86 18.50
N ASP A 46 2.64 -11.49 19.56
CA ASP A 46 2.36 -11.14 20.96
C ASP A 46 0.85 -11.03 21.32
N GLY A 47 0.01 -11.72 20.55
CA GLY A 47 -1.45 -11.69 20.67
C GLY A 47 -2.10 -10.46 20.04
N TYR A 48 -1.39 -9.63 19.27
CA TYR A 48 -1.94 -8.50 18.53
C TYR A 48 -2.14 -8.83 17.06
N LYS A 49 -3.30 -8.43 16.54
CA LYS A 49 -3.58 -8.46 15.09
C LYS A 49 -2.72 -7.41 14.39
N PHE A 50 -2.20 -7.74 13.22
CA PHE A 50 -1.44 -6.79 12.40
C PHE A 50 -1.80 -6.92 10.93
N ASP A 51 -1.52 -5.87 10.16
CA ASP A 51 -1.47 -5.93 8.70
C ASP A 51 -0.09 -5.46 8.22
N VAL A 52 0.19 -5.73 6.95
CA VAL A 52 1.45 -5.37 6.30
C VAL A 52 1.14 -4.43 5.15
N ARG A 53 1.65 -3.20 5.25
CA ARG A 53 1.70 -2.24 4.15
C ARG A 53 2.91 -2.54 3.30
N ILE A 54 2.65 -2.91 2.06
CA ILE A 54 3.65 -3.21 1.05
C ILE A 54 3.58 -2.13 -0.04
N TYR A 55 4.74 -1.74 -0.56
CA TYR A 55 4.83 -0.74 -1.63
C TYR A 55 5.15 -1.42 -2.96
N VAL A 56 4.36 -1.10 -3.98
CA VAL A 56 4.51 -1.66 -5.33
C VAL A 56 4.58 -0.51 -6.32
N ALA A 57 5.71 -0.36 -6.99
CA ALA A 57 5.88 0.62 -8.05
C ALA A 57 5.53 -0.01 -9.41
N VAL A 58 4.70 0.65 -10.20
CA VAL A 58 4.43 0.23 -11.59
C VAL A 58 4.92 1.34 -12.51
N THR A 59 5.88 1.03 -13.38
CA THR A 59 6.46 1.99 -14.33
C THR A 59 5.87 1.91 -15.73
N SER A 60 5.16 0.81 -16.02
CA SER A 60 4.39 0.67 -17.26
C SER A 60 3.30 -0.38 -17.10
N TYR A 61 2.19 -0.19 -17.81
CA TYR A 61 1.13 -1.19 -18.02
C TYR A 61 1.12 -1.74 -19.46
N ASP A 62 1.97 -1.21 -20.36
CA ASP A 62 2.08 -1.66 -21.76
C ASP A 62 3.56 -1.63 -22.22
N PRO A 63 4.35 -2.67 -21.91
CA PRO A 63 4.01 -3.89 -21.16
C PRO A 63 3.92 -3.65 -19.64
N LEU A 64 3.25 -4.54 -18.89
CA LEU A 64 3.21 -4.48 -17.43
C LEU A 64 4.62 -4.68 -16.84
N VAL A 65 5.12 -3.66 -16.15
CA VAL A 65 6.39 -3.68 -15.42
C VAL A 65 6.14 -3.17 -14.00
N ALA A 66 6.24 -4.08 -13.04
CA ALA A 66 5.97 -3.83 -11.62
C ALA A 66 7.16 -4.25 -10.76
N TYR A 67 7.38 -3.51 -9.68
CA TYR A 67 8.47 -3.70 -8.72
C TYR A 67 7.89 -3.73 -7.31
N LEU A 68 8.18 -4.80 -6.59
CA LEU A 68 7.88 -4.93 -5.18
C LEU A 68 9.03 -4.29 -4.39
N TYR A 69 8.73 -3.37 -3.48
CA TYR A 69 9.76 -2.82 -2.60
C TYR A 69 10.15 -3.86 -1.54
N GLU A 70 11.45 -3.99 -1.27
CA GLU A 70 11.99 -4.98 -0.33
C GLU A 70 11.54 -4.73 1.12
N GLU A 71 11.12 -3.51 1.43
CA GLU A 71 10.63 -3.10 2.74
C GLU A 71 9.16 -2.71 2.75
N GLY A 72 8.59 -2.74 3.96
CA GLY A 72 7.19 -2.40 4.22
C GLY A 72 6.96 -1.98 5.66
N LEU A 73 5.70 -1.67 6.00
CA LEU A 73 5.31 -1.30 7.35
C LEU A 73 4.32 -2.31 7.91
N THR A 74 4.72 -3.00 8.97
CA THR A 74 3.83 -3.86 9.75
C THR A 74 3.12 -3.01 10.80
N ARG A 75 1.77 -2.97 10.78
CA ARG A 75 0.97 -2.11 11.65
C ARG A 75 0.12 -2.93 12.59
N PHE A 76 0.29 -2.72 13.89
CA PHE A 76 -0.38 -3.50 14.92
C PHE A 76 -1.63 -2.80 15.46
N ALA A 77 -2.63 -3.62 15.79
CA ALA A 77 -3.72 -3.23 16.67
C ALA A 77 -3.18 -2.88 18.08
N THR A 78 -3.92 -2.06 18.83
CA THR A 78 -3.51 -1.63 20.18
C THR A 78 -4.16 -2.44 21.30
N VAL A 79 -5.03 -3.39 20.95
CA VAL A 79 -5.68 -4.31 21.88
C VAL A 79 -5.44 -5.73 21.38
N LYS A 80 -5.12 -6.64 22.30
CA LYS A 80 -4.94 -8.06 21.99
C LYS A 80 -6.19 -8.62 21.32
N TYR A 81 -5.98 -9.46 20.32
CA TYR A 81 -7.03 -10.09 19.57
C TYR A 81 -7.70 -11.18 20.41
N ASP A 82 -9.04 -11.15 20.46
CA ASP A 82 -9.84 -12.18 21.12
C ASP A 82 -10.92 -12.67 20.13
N PRO A 83 -10.78 -13.89 19.59
CA PRO A 83 -11.73 -14.45 18.63
C PRO A 83 -13.09 -14.78 19.27
N ASN A 84 -13.16 -14.97 20.59
CA ASN A 84 -14.38 -15.30 21.31
C ASN A 84 -15.12 -14.05 21.83
N SER A 85 -14.58 -12.87 21.55
CA SER A 85 -15.13 -11.64 22.06
C SER A 85 -16.49 -11.34 21.44
N ARG A 86 -17.50 -11.06 22.27
CA ARG A 86 -18.75 -10.42 21.83
C ARG A 86 -18.53 -8.97 21.35
N SER A 87 -17.29 -8.48 21.44
CA SER A 87 -16.91 -7.09 21.24
C SER A 87 -16.49 -6.78 19.80
N ILE A 88 -17.30 -7.20 18.82
CA ILE A 88 -17.18 -6.79 17.40
C ILE A 88 -17.15 -5.25 17.23
N LYS A 89 -17.53 -4.50 18.27
CA LYS A 89 -17.51 -3.03 18.31
C LYS A 89 -16.13 -2.45 18.61
N ASN A 90 -15.16 -3.23 19.08
CA ASN A 90 -13.86 -2.69 19.46
C ASN A 90 -12.94 -2.49 18.24
N ALA A 91 -13.06 -1.32 17.61
CA ALA A 91 -12.25 -0.95 16.45
C ALA A 91 -10.73 -1.04 16.70
N PHE A 92 -10.25 -0.80 17.91
CA PHE A 92 -8.81 -0.85 18.26
C PHE A 92 -8.22 -2.27 18.31
N MET A 93 -9.08 -3.30 18.29
CA MET A 93 -8.70 -4.70 18.20
C MET A 93 -8.77 -5.20 16.76
N HIS A 94 -9.85 -4.83 16.05
CA HIS A 94 -10.16 -5.39 14.73
C HIS A 94 -9.55 -4.62 13.57
N LEU A 95 -9.30 -3.32 13.75
CA LEU A 95 -8.69 -2.44 12.75
C LEU A 95 -7.25 -2.16 13.13
N THR A 96 -6.36 -2.29 12.15
CA THR A 96 -4.90 -2.13 12.23
C THR A 96 -4.46 -0.76 11.70
N ASN A 97 -5.36 0.01 11.10
CA ASN A 97 -5.05 1.32 10.54
C ASN A 97 -4.42 2.24 11.60
N TYR A 98 -3.28 2.83 11.24
CA TYR A 98 -2.56 3.79 12.08
C TYR A 98 -3.44 4.97 12.53
N SER A 99 -4.28 5.49 11.64
CA SER A 99 -5.21 6.60 11.93
C SER A 99 -6.21 6.30 13.06
N VAL A 100 -6.61 5.04 13.20
CA VAL A 100 -7.48 4.56 14.28
C VAL A 100 -6.63 4.37 15.53
N ASN A 101 -5.58 3.54 15.44
CA ASN A 101 -4.80 3.13 16.60
C ASN A 101 -3.97 4.24 17.25
N LYS A 102 -3.53 5.27 16.49
CA LYS A 102 -2.81 6.41 17.07
C LYS A 102 -3.61 7.22 18.08
N ARG A 103 -4.94 7.06 18.09
CA ARG A 103 -5.85 7.69 19.06
C ARG A 103 -6.02 6.87 20.35
N SER A 104 -5.53 5.63 20.36
CA SER A 104 -5.57 4.75 21.52
C SER A 104 -4.54 5.21 22.55
N HIS A 105 -4.93 5.23 23.83
CA HIS A 105 -4.01 5.53 24.93
C HIS A 105 -2.94 4.44 25.13
N ARG A 106 -3.15 3.26 24.52
CA ARG A 106 -2.22 2.12 24.54
C ARG A 106 -1.25 2.10 23.35
N TYR A 107 -1.27 3.12 22.50
CA TYR A 107 -0.37 3.18 21.35
C TYR A 107 1.06 3.46 21.81
N VAL A 108 1.96 2.50 21.58
CA VAL A 108 3.37 2.61 21.88
C VAL A 108 4.11 3.07 20.62
N ARG A 109 4.75 4.23 20.70
CA ARG A 109 5.64 4.77 19.68
C ARG A 109 7.07 4.30 19.94
N CYS A 110 7.78 4.02 18.85
CA CYS A 110 9.23 3.96 18.87
C CYS A 110 9.76 5.30 18.37
N ASP A 111 10.57 5.98 19.17
CA ASP A 111 11.22 7.25 18.79
C ASP A 111 12.65 7.04 18.28
N ASP A 112 13.10 5.80 18.17
CA ASP A 112 14.42 5.42 17.65
C ASP A 112 14.28 4.81 16.24
N PRO A 113 14.95 5.38 15.20
CA PRO A 113 14.92 4.84 13.83
C PRO A 113 15.67 3.52 13.63
N ASP A 114 16.57 3.16 14.55
CA ASP A 114 17.38 1.95 14.46
C ASP A 114 16.66 0.74 15.09
N ILE A 115 15.62 0.99 15.89
CA ILE A 115 14.77 -0.05 16.47
C ILE A 115 13.58 -0.33 15.55
N GLU A 116 13.63 -1.47 14.87
CA GLU A 116 12.67 -1.86 13.83
C GLU A 116 11.52 -2.76 14.33
N ASP A 117 11.61 -3.25 15.57
CA ASP A 117 10.75 -4.28 16.16
C ASP A 117 10.12 -3.83 17.49
N PHE A 118 9.85 -2.53 17.64
CA PHE A 118 9.28 -1.97 18.87
C PHE A 118 7.99 -1.17 18.64
N GLY A 119 7.07 -1.28 19.61
CA GLY A 119 5.80 -0.56 19.61
C GLY A 119 4.79 -1.12 18.61
N ASN A 120 3.84 -0.28 18.17
CA ASN A 120 2.73 -0.69 17.29
C ASN A 120 3.02 -0.53 15.79
N LYS A 121 4.28 -0.33 15.40
CA LYS A 121 4.70 -0.21 14.00
C LYS A 121 6.11 -0.76 13.83
N TRP A 122 6.26 -1.81 13.02
CA TRP A 122 7.55 -2.46 12.75
C TRP A 122 7.88 -2.39 11.26
N SER A 123 9.14 -2.65 10.91
CA SER A 123 9.50 -2.94 9.51
C SER A 123 8.93 -4.29 9.08
N MET A 124 8.78 -4.48 7.78
CA MET A 124 8.41 -5.80 7.25
C MET A 124 9.54 -6.80 7.52
N SER A 125 10.79 -6.40 7.35
CA SER A 125 11.94 -7.27 7.66
C SER A 125 12.00 -7.69 9.13
N ALA A 126 11.69 -6.81 10.08
CA ALA A 126 11.63 -7.16 11.49
C ALA A 126 10.57 -8.26 11.76
N MET A 127 9.38 -8.09 11.19
CA MET A 127 8.32 -9.09 11.26
C MET A 127 8.74 -10.42 10.63
N LEU A 128 9.35 -10.41 9.44
CA LEU A 128 9.85 -11.63 8.80
C LEU A 128 10.98 -12.30 9.62
N ARG A 129 11.90 -11.53 10.21
CA ARG A 129 12.94 -12.08 11.10
C ARG A 129 12.33 -12.79 12.31
N LEU A 130 11.31 -12.19 12.93
CA LEU A 130 10.60 -12.81 14.04
C LEU A 130 9.91 -14.11 13.60
N LEU A 131 9.12 -14.09 12.52
CA LEU A 131 8.42 -15.29 12.02
C LEU A 131 9.39 -16.42 11.67
N LYS A 132 10.54 -16.08 11.08
CA LYS A 132 11.61 -17.05 10.79
C LYS A 132 12.19 -17.66 12.06
N SER A 133 12.38 -16.86 13.12
CA SER A 133 12.85 -17.35 14.43
C SER A 133 11.83 -18.27 15.13
N GLU A 134 10.54 -18.10 14.85
CA GLU A 134 9.46 -18.98 15.30
C GLU A 134 9.31 -20.25 14.42
N GLY A 135 10.18 -20.44 13.43
CA GLY A 135 10.17 -21.61 12.54
C GLY A 135 9.15 -21.55 11.40
N LYS A 136 8.57 -20.38 11.10
CA LYS A 136 7.65 -20.20 9.97
C LYS A 136 8.40 -20.01 8.66
N ASP A 137 7.86 -20.56 7.58
CA ASP A 137 8.42 -20.43 6.24
C ASP A 137 8.12 -19.05 5.63
N THR A 138 8.99 -18.10 5.93
CA THR A 138 8.91 -16.73 5.42
C THR A 138 9.20 -16.60 3.93
N PHE A 139 9.92 -17.57 3.34
CA PHE A 139 10.21 -17.57 1.91
C PHE A 139 8.94 -17.87 1.11
N SER A 140 8.23 -18.93 1.47
CA SER A 140 6.95 -19.29 0.83
C SER A 140 5.87 -18.22 1.06
N LEU A 141 5.88 -17.56 2.23
CA LEU A 141 5.00 -16.43 2.52
C LEU A 141 5.24 -15.27 1.53
N MET A 142 6.51 -14.87 1.33
CA MET A 142 6.84 -13.78 0.41
C MET A 142 6.49 -14.12 -1.05
N MET A 143 6.73 -15.35 -1.49
CA MET A 143 6.27 -15.82 -2.80
C MET A 143 4.74 -15.73 -2.95
N SER A 144 4.01 -16.08 -1.90
CA SER A 144 2.54 -15.99 -1.90
C SER A 144 2.07 -14.53 -1.93
N ILE A 145 2.80 -13.62 -1.27
CA ILE A 145 2.55 -12.18 -1.31
C ILE A 145 2.78 -11.62 -2.72
N GLU A 146 3.89 -11.98 -3.36
CA GLU A 146 4.19 -11.61 -4.75
C GLU A 146 3.09 -12.08 -5.70
N ASP A 147 2.64 -13.33 -5.55
CA ASP A 147 1.58 -13.93 -6.36
C ASP A 147 0.25 -13.17 -6.25
N VAL A 148 -0.18 -12.79 -5.05
CA VAL A 148 -1.42 -12.00 -4.89
C VAL A 148 -1.28 -10.58 -5.43
N VAL A 149 -0.09 -9.96 -5.33
CA VAL A 149 0.19 -8.65 -5.94
C VAL A 149 0.10 -8.73 -7.46
N ILE A 150 0.77 -9.72 -8.07
CA ILE A 150 0.78 -9.93 -9.53
C ILE A 150 -0.64 -10.16 -10.04
N LYS A 151 -1.40 -11.06 -9.42
CA LYS A 151 -2.79 -11.35 -9.80
C LYS A 151 -3.68 -10.11 -9.69
N THR A 152 -3.47 -9.30 -8.65
CA THR A 152 -4.21 -8.04 -8.48
C THR A 152 -3.92 -7.06 -9.62
N LEU A 153 -2.65 -6.87 -9.99
CA LEU A 153 -2.28 -5.99 -11.10
C LEU A 153 -2.79 -6.51 -12.44
N LEU A 154 -2.69 -7.82 -12.69
CA LEU A 154 -3.21 -8.44 -13.92
C LEU A 154 -4.72 -8.28 -14.09
N SER A 155 -5.48 -8.24 -12.98
CA SER A 155 -6.93 -8.06 -13.03
C SER A 155 -7.37 -6.72 -13.64
N VAL A 156 -6.52 -5.70 -13.58
CA VAL A 156 -6.77 -4.35 -14.09
C VAL A 156 -5.91 -3.98 -15.30
N GLU A 157 -4.91 -4.81 -15.63
CA GLU A 157 -3.91 -4.53 -16.67
C GLU A 157 -4.59 -4.16 -17.99
N SER A 158 -5.51 -4.98 -18.49
CA SER A 158 -6.13 -4.76 -19.81
C SER A 158 -6.86 -3.41 -19.93
N GLN A 159 -7.54 -2.99 -18.85
CA GLN A 159 -8.29 -1.73 -18.81
C GLN A 159 -7.34 -0.53 -18.77
N ILE A 160 -6.33 -0.60 -17.90
CA ILE A 160 -5.34 0.48 -17.73
C ILE A 160 -4.44 0.59 -18.97
N SER A 161 -4.04 -0.54 -19.54
CA SER A 161 -3.24 -0.65 -20.77
C SER A 161 -3.98 -0.03 -21.97
N ALA A 162 -5.28 -0.29 -22.11
CA ALA A 162 -6.12 0.35 -23.14
C ALA A 162 -6.22 1.87 -22.95
N ALA A 163 -6.50 2.32 -21.72
CA ALA A 163 -6.54 3.75 -21.39
C ALA A 163 -5.18 4.42 -21.63
N SER A 164 -4.08 3.76 -21.28
CA SER A 164 -2.72 4.26 -21.49
C SER A 164 -2.43 4.49 -22.97
N ARG A 165 -2.80 3.55 -23.84
CA ARG A 165 -2.65 3.73 -25.31
C ARG A 165 -3.48 4.88 -25.88
N MET A 166 -4.62 5.19 -25.27
CA MET A 166 -5.51 6.25 -25.74
C MET A 166 -5.09 7.64 -25.26
N PHE A 167 -4.61 7.74 -24.02
CA PHE A 167 -4.46 9.03 -23.34
C PHE A 167 -3.00 9.40 -23.02
N VAL A 168 -2.07 8.44 -23.00
CA VAL A 168 -0.68 8.70 -22.63
C VAL A 168 0.18 8.85 -23.90
N PRO A 169 0.83 10.01 -24.11
CA PRO A 169 1.60 10.26 -25.33
C PRO A 169 2.75 9.27 -25.59
N THR A 170 3.41 8.80 -24.53
CA THR A 170 4.56 7.90 -24.60
C THR A 170 4.56 6.90 -23.44
N ARG A 171 4.97 5.66 -23.72
CA ARG A 171 4.90 4.47 -22.84
C ARG A 171 5.75 4.50 -21.55
N GLY A 172 6.21 5.68 -21.11
CA GLY A 172 7.01 5.86 -19.90
C GLY A 172 6.71 7.16 -19.15
N ASN A 173 5.60 7.83 -19.49
CA ASN A 173 5.23 9.11 -18.84
C ASN A 173 4.48 8.93 -17.53
N CYS A 174 4.05 7.71 -17.22
CA CYS A 174 3.27 7.42 -16.03
C CYS A 174 3.98 6.34 -15.24
N PHE A 175 4.15 6.60 -13.95
CA PHE A 175 4.47 5.60 -12.96
C PHE A 175 3.60 5.88 -11.73
N GLU A 176 3.35 4.85 -10.96
CA GLU A 176 2.51 4.94 -9.76
C GLU A 176 3.11 4.08 -8.67
N VAL A 177 3.03 4.56 -7.41
CA VAL A 177 3.34 3.74 -6.24
C VAL A 177 2.05 3.39 -5.52
N TYR A 178 1.76 2.10 -5.48
CA TYR A 178 0.61 1.54 -4.78
C TYR A 178 1.01 1.12 -3.36
N GLY A 179 0.12 1.38 -2.41
CA GLY A 179 0.19 0.79 -1.07
C GLY A 179 -0.77 -0.39 -0.95
N PHE A 180 -0.25 -1.61 -0.98
CA PHE A 180 -1.02 -2.82 -0.73
C PHE A 180 -1.15 -3.05 0.77
N ASP A 181 -2.38 -3.28 1.24
CA ASP A 181 -2.66 -3.66 2.62
C ASP A 181 -2.95 -5.15 2.64
N ILE A 182 -2.03 -5.93 3.20
CA ILE A 182 -2.13 -7.39 3.26
C ILE A 182 -2.33 -7.84 4.70
N LEU A 183 -3.32 -8.71 4.91
CA LEU A 183 -3.50 -9.44 6.15
C LEU A 183 -3.01 -10.88 5.96
N ILE A 184 -2.22 -11.38 6.90
CA ILE A 184 -1.77 -12.77 6.90
C ILE A 184 -2.61 -13.53 7.92
N ASP A 185 -3.15 -14.69 7.55
CA ASP A 185 -3.87 -15.56 8.48
C ASP A 185 -2.93 -16.55 9.19
N ASP A 186 -3.48 -17.29 10.16
CA ASP A 186 -2.72 -18.26 10.96
C ASP A 186 -2.16 -19.46 10.16
N GLU A 187 -2.66 -19.69 8.94
CA GLU A 187 -2.14 -20.65 7.96
C GLU A 187 -1.07 -20.05 7.03
N LEU A 188 -0.61 -18.82 7.31
CA LEU A 188 0.36 -18.07 6.48
C LEU A 188 -0.15 -17.71 5.09
N LYS A 189 -1.46 -17.65 4.89
CA LYS A 189 -2.03 -17.19 3.62
C LYS A 189 -2.21 -15.67 3.62
N PRO A 190 -1.68 -14.96 2.61
CA PRO A 190 -1.87 -13.53 2.46
C PRO A 190 -3.23 -13.20 1.81
N TRP A 191 -3.91 -12.21 2.37
CA TRP A 191 -5.19 -11.67 1.90
C TRP A 191 -5.04 -10.19 1.58
N VAL A 192 -5.32 -9.80 0.34
CA VAL A 192 -5.35 -8.37 -0.06
C VAL A 192 -6.60 -7.73 0.54
N LEU A 193 -6.41 -6.73 1.41
CA LEU A 193 -7.50 -5.98 2.05
C LEU A 193 -7.95 -4.77 1.21
N GLU A 194 -6.99 -4.06 0.64
CA GLU A 194 -7.18 -2.89 -0.22
C GLU A 194 -5.87 -2.54 -0.95
N VAL A 195 -5.99 -1.80 -2.06
CA VAL A 195 -4.88 -1.20 -2.79
C VAL A 195 -5.06 0.31 -2.80
N ASN A 196 -4.10 1.03 -2.22
CA ASN A 196 -4.12 2.47 -2.11
C ASN A 196 -3.37 3.10 -3.28
N LEU A 197 -4.07 3.86 -4.12
CA LEU A 197 -3.53 4.67 -5.23
C LEU A 197 -2.68 5.88 -4.77
N SER A 198 -2.74 6.24 -3.48
CA SER A 198 -1.94 7.32 -2.92
C SER A 198 -1.60 6.98 -1.47
N PRO A 199 -0.65 6.05 -1.24
CA PRO A 199 -0.28 5.68 0.11
C PRO A 199 0.28 6.90 0.86
N SER A 200 -0.13 7.06 2.13
CA SER A 200 0.37 8.18 2.94
C SER A 200 1.88 8.14 3.08
N LEU A 201 2.55 9.20 2.60
CA LEU A 201 3.98 9.42 2.77
C LEU A 201 4.33 10.22 4.04
N GLY A 202 3.35 10.50 4.90
CA GLY A 202 3.59 11.17 6.19
C GLY A 202 4.56 10.38 7.07
N CYS A 203 5.52 11.07 7.68
CA CYS A 203 6.59 10.47 8.48
C CYS A 203 6.34 10.75 9.97
N ASP A 204 5.30 10.13 10.53
CA ASP A 204 4.90 10.35 11.93
C ASP A 204 5.77 9.57 12.94
N ALA A 205 6.49 8.54 12.49
CA ALA A 205 7.48 7.80 13.28
C ALA A 205 8.82 7.72 12.51
N PRO A 206 9.97 7.60 13.21
CA PRO A 206 11.29 7.53 12.58
C PRO A 206 11.44 6.41 11.55
N ILE A 207 10.81 5.25 11.80
CA ILE A 207 10.78 4.13 10.84
C ILE A 207 10.04 4.47 9.54
N ASP A 208 9.00 5.32 9.60
CA ASP A 208 8.33 5.80 8.39
C ASP A 208 9.31 6.63 7.55
N LEU A 209 10.07 7.53 8.20
CA LEU A 209 11.03 8.39 7.52
C LEU A 209 12.11 7.55 6.83
N LYS A 210 12.69 6.58 7.54
CA LYS A 210 13.73 5.68 6.99
C LYS A 210 13.23 4.94 5.76
N ILE A 211 12.12 4.21 5.88
CA ILE A 211 11.61 3.34 4.80
C ILE A 211 11.08 4.18 3.63
N LYS A 212 10.28 5.22 3.89
CA LYS A 212 9.64 5.99 2.82
C LYS A 212 10.63 6.86 2.06
N THR A 213 11.64 7.42 2.74
CA THR A 213 12.67 8.23 2.06
C THR A 213 13.46 7.36 1.10
N HIS A 214 13.95 6.20 1.54
CA HIS A 214 14.69 5.28 0.67
C HIS A 214 13.81 4.80 -0.49
N MET A 215 12.56 4.40 -0.22
CA MET A 215 11.62 3.98 -1.26
C MET A 215 11.40 5.06 -2.33
N ILE A 216 11.21 6.31 -1.93
CA ILE A 216 11.01 7.42 -2.88
C ILE A 216 12.30 7.72 -3.65
N CYS A 217 13.47 7.71 -3.01
CA CYS A 217 14.75 7.85 -3.70
C CYS A 217 14.92 6.75 -4.76
N ASP A 218 14.67 5.49 -4.40
CA ASP A 218 14.78 4.34 -5.30
C ASP A 218 13.77 4.44 -6.44
N LEU A 219 12.53 4.86 -6.17
CA LEU A 219 11.52 5.12 -7.20
C LEU A 219 11.96 6.18 -8.21
N LEU A 220 12.50 7.31 -7.74
CA LEU A 220 12.94 8.40 -8.61
C LEU A 220 14.15 7.99 -9.45
N ASN A 221 15.07 7.20 -8.89
CA ASN A 221 16.17 6.59 -9.62
C ASN A 221 15.66 5.59 -10.67
N LEU A 222 14.72 4.73 -10.29
CA LEU A 222 14.13 3.71 -11.16
C LEU A 222 13.39 4.31 -12.36
N THR A 223 12.59 5.36 -12.12
CA THR A 223 11.83 6.07 -13.15
C THR A 223 12.70 6.94 -14.06
N SER A 224 14.01 6.98 -13.81
CA SER A 224 15.01 7.69 -14.62
C SER A 224 14.65 9.16 -14.84
N MET A 225 13.99 9.79 -13.86
CA MET A 225 13.67 11.23 -13.88
C MET A 225 15.00 12.00 -13.92
N PRO A 226 15.40 12.57 -15.08
CA PRO A 226 16.67 13.28 -15.13
C PRO A 226 16.50 14.55 -14.31
N CYS A 227 17.25 14.67 -13.21
CA CYS A 227 17.41 15.93 -12.51
C CYS A 227 18.01 16.94 -13.48
N THR A 228 17.16 17.72 -14.14
CA THR A 228 17.55 18.71 -15.12
C THR A 228 17.45 20.07 -14.45
N ASP A 229 18.57 20.81 -14.45
CA ASP A 229 18.57 22.21 -14.03
C ASP A 229 17.52 22.98 -14.87
N PRO A 230 16.55 23.67 -14.24
CA PRO A 230 15.54 24.46 -14.94
C PRO A 230 16.14 25.45 -15.95
N ALA A 231 17.34 25.97 -15.69
CA ALA A 231 18.05 26.87 -16.60
C ALA A 231 18.53 26.14 -17.87
N ILE A 232 18.94 24.88 -17.76
CA ILE A 232 19.38 24.07 -18.91
C ILE A 232 18.16 23.62 -19.74
N TYR A 233 17.08 23.22 -19.07
CA TYR A 233 15.86 22.78 -19.75
C TYR A 233 15.18 23.92 -20.54
N SER A 234 15.08 25.11 -19.94
CA SER A 234 14.52 26.29 -20.61
C SER A 234 15.36 26.75 -21.81
N ASN A 235 16.69 26.65 -21.73
CA ASN A 235 17.58 26.95 -22.85
C ASN A 235 17.46 25.91 -23.99
N LYS A 236 17.33 24.62 -23.67
CA LYS A 236 17.08 23.57 -24.69
C LYS A 236 15.74 23.76 -25.41
N GLN A 237 14.67 24.10 -24.69
CA GLN A 237 13.37 24.42 -25.31
C GLN A 237 13.45 25.65 -26.23
N ARG A 238 14.19 26.70 -25.82
CA ARG A 238 14.41 27.89 -26.66
C ARG A 238 15.20 27.57 -27.93
N GLN A 239 16.23 26.75 -27.84
CA GLN A 239 17.02 26.32 -29.01
C GLN A 239 16.19 25.48 -29.99
N GLN A 240 15.40 24.52 -29.52
CA GLN A 240 14.52 23.72 -30.38
C GLN A 240 13.42 24.57 -31.06
N LYS A 241 12.92 25.61 -30.38
CA LYS A 241 11.98 26.58 -30.96
C LYS A 241 12.63 27.43 -32.07
N ASN A 242 13.89 27.81 -31.89
CA ASN A 242 14.61 28.61 -32.90
C ASN A 242 15.00 27.77 -34.14
N GLU A 243 15.35 26.50 -33.95
CA GLU A 243 15.66 25.57 -35.05
C GLU A 243 14.42 25.24 -35.91
N SER A 244 13.27 25.04 -35.27
CA SER A 244 11.99 24.81 -35.97
C SER A 244 11.51 26.03 -36.76
N VAL A 245 11.69 27.25 -36.22
CA VAL A 245 11.43 28.50 -36.96
C VAL A 245 12.37 28.62 -38.17
N SER A 246 13.65 28.32 -37.99
CA SER A 246 14.66 28.40 -39.08
C SER A 246 14.39 27.40 -40.22
N GLN A 247 13.90 26.19 -39.92
CA GLN A 247 13.48 25.22 -40.93
C GLN A 247 12.20 25.64 -41.67
N SER A 248 11.25 26.26 -40.96
CA SER A 248 10.02 26.76 -41.59
C SER A 248 10.24 27.93 -42.55
N ASP A 249 11.29 28.73 -42.34
CA ASP A 249 11.69 29.82 -43.24
C ASP A 249 12.47 29.33 -44.47
N GLN A 250 13.15 28.17 -44.39
CA GLN A 250 13.80 27.54 -45.54
C GLN A 250 12.81 26.86 -46.49
N LEU A 251 11.66 26.38 -45.99
CA LEU A 251 10.59 25.76 -46.79
C LEU A 251 9.68 26.78 -47.50
N LYS A 252 9.82 28.07 -47.21
CA LYS A 252 9.04 29.17 -47.83
C LYS A 252 9.80 29.94 -48.92
N ARG A 253 11.02 29.52 -49.26
CA ARG A 253 11.80 30.03 -50.40
C ARG A 253 11.83 29.00 -51.52
#